data_AF-A0AAD9F3E2-F1
#
_entry.id   AF-A0AAD9F3E2-F1
#
_cell.length_a   1.000
_cell.length_b   1.000
_cell.length_c   1.000
_cell.angle_alpha   90.00
_cell.angle_beta   90.00
_cell.angle_gamma   90.00
#
_symmetry.space_group_name_H-M   'P 1'
#
loop_
_entity.id
_entity.type
_entity.pdbx_description
1 polymer ?
#
loop_
_entity_poly.entity_id
_entity_poly.type
_entity_poly.pdbx_seq_one_letter_code
_entity_poly.pdbx_strand_id
1 'polypeptide(L)'
;MDPIEEKTSKTVDIYRDTWVRFLGYANEVGEAFRALVPKSFVWGSYAVATAYVTADAVDKGKKAAVAHGDNPGKTTRVAVAVVDTFVWQALASVIIPGFTINRVCAASLHLLGKTTKLPLPVRKWTTTAIGLSTIPFIISPIDRGVDYLLDASIRKVYNEEEKHK
;
A
#
# COMPACT_ATOMS: atom_id res chain seq x y z
N MET A 1 -10.47 -3.12 46.39
CA MET A 1 -10.90 -2.53 45.10
C MET A 1 -9.70 -2.54 44.21
N ASP A 2 -9.56 -3.59 43.39
CA ASP A 2 -8.57 -3.64 42.33
C ASP A 2 -9.23 -3.14 41.03
N PRO A 3 -8.60 -2.24 40.27
CA PRO A 3 -9.16 -1.76 39.03
C PRO A 3 -9.12 -2.89 38.00
N ILE A 4 -10.30 -3.26 37.53
CA ILE A 4 -10.52 -4.23 36.46
C ILE A 4 -9.78 -3.69 35.22
N GLU A 5 -8.67 -4.33 34.86
CA GLU A 5 -8.02 -4.14 33.56
C GLU A 5 -9.02 -4.49 32.47
N GLU A 6 -9.59 -3.44 31.87
CA GLU A 6 -10.39 -3.53 30.67
C GLU A 6 -9.47 -3.95 29.51
N LYS A 7 -9.26 -5.25 29.37
CA LYS A 7 -8.56 -5.86 28.24
C LYS A 7 -9.44 -5.68 27.00
N THR A 8 -9.41 -4.48 26.41
CA THR A 8 -10.07 -4.18 25.15
C THR A 8 -9.52 -5.17 24.12
N SER A 9 -10.32 -6.15 23.73
CA SER A 9 -9.95 -7.11 22.69
C SER A 9 -9.81 -6.34 21.37
N LYS A 10 -8.62 -5.83 21.07
CA LYS A 10 -8.31 -5.28 19.75
C LYS A 10 -8.49 -6.42 18.75
N THR A 11 -9.56 -6.35 17.97
CA THR A 11 -9.81 -7.27 16.87
C THR A 11 -8.64 -7.20 15.91
N VAL A 12 -7.87 -8.29 15.80
CA VAL A 12 -6.70 -8.37 14.91
C VAL A 12 -7.17 -8.15 13.49
N ASP A 13 -6.74 -7.06 12.86
CA ASP A 13 -7.01 -6.81 11.44
C ASP A 13 -6.02 -7.66 10.64
N ILE A 14 -6.51 -8.74 10.02
CA ILE A 14 -5.68 -9.69 9.26
C ILE A 14 -4.85 -8.95 8.20
N TYR A 15 -5.38 -7.90 7.58
CA TYR A 15 -4.71 -7.16 6.51
C TYR A 15 -3.74 -6.10 7.03
N ARG A 16 -3.77 -5.78 8.33
CA ARG A 16 -2.90 -4.75 8.92
C ARG A 16 -1.87 -5.33 9.88
N ASP A 17 -2.31 -6.28 10.70
CA ASP A 17 -1.59 -6.78 11.87
C ASP A 17 -0.87 -8.10 11.59
N THR A 18 -1.06 -8.70 10.40
CA THR A 18 -0.40 -9.95 10.02
C THR A 18 0.54 -9.80 8.83
N TRP A 19 1.30 -10.87 8.57
CA TRP A 19 2.26 -10.99 7.47
C TRP A 19 1.61 -10.88 6.09
N VAL A 20 0.29 -11.01 5.99
CA VAL A 20 -0.44 -10.87 4.72
C VAL A 20 -0.28 -9.45 4.16
N ARG A 21 -0.03 -8.45 5.01
CA ARG A 21 0.33 -7.08 4.60
C ARG A 21 1.54 -7.03 3.66
N PHE A 22 2.48 -7.96 3.77
CA PHE A 22 3.64 -8.03 2.88
C PHE A 22 3.28 -8.35 1.43
N LEU A 23 2.11 -8.95 1.18
CA LEU A 23 1.62 -9.18 -0.19
C LEU A 23 1.31 -7.87 -0.91
N GLY A 24 0.88 -6.83 -0.17
CA GLY A 24 0.70 -5.48 -0.71
C GLY A 24 2.01 -4.84 -1.17
N TYR A 25 3.15 -5.30 -0.66
CA TYR A 25 4.49 -4.82 -1.02
C TYR A 25 5.20 -5.75 -2.04
N ALA A 26 4.48 -6.69 -2.66
CA ALA A 26 5.06 -7.64 -3.59
C ALA A 26 5.58 -6.93 -4.86
N ASN A 27 4.90 -5.87 -5.32
CA ASN A 27 5.29 -5.16 -6.53
C ASN A 27 6.67 -4.49 -6.39
N GLU A 28 7.03 -4.00 -5.22
CA GLU A 28 8.30 -3.35 -4.89
C GLU A 28 9.46 -4.34 -4.97
N VAL A 29 9.23 -5.56 -4.50
CA VAL A 29 10.21 -6.64 -4.66
C VAL A 29 10.38 -6.93 -6.15
N GLY A 30 9.30 -7.10 -6.92
CA GLY A 30 9.39 -7.29 -8.37
C GLY A 30 10.12 -6.15 -9.09
N GLU A 31 9.86 -4.91 -8.67
CA GLU A 31 10.52 -3.69 -9.16
C GLU A 31 12.02 -3.68 -8.87
N ALA A 32 12.43 -4.06 -7.65
CA ALA A 32 13.84 -4.16 -7.28
C ALA A 32 14.58 -5.22 -8.12
N PHE A 33 13.91 -6.32 -8.46
CA PHE A 33 14.48 -7.40 -9.28
C PHE A 33 14.37 -7.16 -10.79
N ARG A 34 13.75 -6.08 -11.27
CA ARG A 34 13.50 -5.82 -12.70
C ARG A 34 14.74 -5.91 -13.60
N ALA A 35 15.92 -5.64 -13.05
CA ALA A 35 17.18 -5.74 -13.78
C ALA A 35 17.64 -7.19 -14.04
N LEU A 36 17.15 -8.14 -13.22
CA LEU A 36 17.54 -9.54 -13.17
C LEU A 36 16.45 -10.51 -13.68
N VAL A 37 15.17 -10.15 -13.57
CA VAL A 37 14.03 -11.01 -13.93
C VAL A 37 13.29 -10.53 -15.19
N PRO A 38 12.58 -11.40 -15.92
CA PRO A 38 11.74 -10.97 -17.04
C PRO A 38 10.58 -10.09 -16.57
N LYS A 39 10.08 -9.23 -17.47
CA LYS A 39 8.97 -8.30 -17.19
C LYS A 39 7.70 -9.01 -16.70
N SER A 40 7.46 -10.24 -17.14
CA SER A 40 6.32 -11.06 -16.70
C SER A 40 6.32 -11.31 -15.19
N PHE A 41 7.48 -11.49 -14.57
CA PHE A 41 7.58 -11.66 -13.13
C PHE A 41 7.18 -10.39 -12.38
N VAL A 42 7.59 -9.23 -12.91
CA VAL A 42 7.22 -7.92 -12.34
C VAL A 42 5.72 -7.68 -12.49
N TRP A 43 5.12 -8.04 -13.62
CA TRP A 43 3.66 -7.95 -13.77
C TRP A 43 2.92 -8.92 -12.84
N GLY A 44 3.48 -10.11 -12.63
CA GLY A 44 2.96 -11.07 -11.65
C GLY A 44 2.97 -10.51 -10.23
N SER A 45 4.01 -9.80 -9.83
CA SER A 45 4.06 -9.20 -8.50
C SER A 45 3.06 -8.05 -8.32
N TYR A 46 2.81 -7.26 -9.37
CA TYR A 46 1.69 -6.29 -9.39
C TYR A 46 0.33 -6.96 -9.29
N ALA A 47 0.13 -8.12 -9.95
CA ALA A 47 -1.12 -8.86 -9.86
C ALA A 47 -1.37 -9.36 -8.42
N VAL A 48 -0.34 -9.88 -7.75
CA VAL A 48 -0.43 -10.32 -6.34
C VAL A 48 -0.79 -9.15 -5.42
N ALA A 49 -0.10 -8.02 -5.53
CA ALA A 49 -0.36 -6.85 -4.71
C ALA A 49 -1.78 -6.27 -4.95
N THR A 50 -2.20 -6.21 -6.21
CA THR A 50 -3.55 -5.73 -6.58
C THR A 50 -4.64 -6.66 -6.05
N ALA A 51 -4.45 -7.99 -6.16
CA ALA A 51 -5.39 -8.97 -5.62
C ALA A 51 -5.52 -8.84 -4.10
N TYR A 52 -4.40 -8.62 -3.40
CA TYR A 52 -4.38 -8.38 -1.97
C TYR A 52 -5.20 -7.14 -1.56
N VAL A 53 -4.92 -5.99 -2.18
CA VAL A 53 -5.63 -4.73 -1.90
C VAL A 53 -7.13 -4.86 -2.19
N THR A 54 -7.47 -5.55 -3.28
CA THR A 54 -8.87 -5.79 -3.64
C THR A 54 -9.56 -6.67 -2.60
N ALA A 55 -8.90 -7.71 -2.10
CA ALA A 55 -9.43 -8.58 -1.06
C ALA A 55 -9.66 -7.84 0.27
N ASP A 56 -8.71 -6.99 0.69
CA ASP A 56 -8.85 -6.14 1.90
C ASP A 56 -10.05 -5.20 1.78
N ALA A 57 -10.18 -4.50 0.64
CA ALA A 57 -11.30 -3.59 0.40
C ALA A 57 -12.67 -4.30 0.43
N VAL A 58 -12.75 -5.50 -0.14
CA VAL A 58 -13.99 -6.32 -0.11
C VAL A 58 -14.30 -6.80 1.30
N ASP A 59 -13.32 -7.27 2.06
CA ASP A 59 -13.52 -7.73 3.44
C ASP A 59 -14.02 -6.59 4.34
N LYS A 60 -13.38 -5.42 4.26
CA LYS A 60 -13.81 -4.22 5.01
C LYS A 60 -15.18 -3.73 4.57
N GLY A 61 -15.49 -3.80 3.27
CA GLY A 61 -16.83 -3.49 2.76
C GLY A 61 -17.92 -4.40 3.31
N LYS A 62 -17.66 -5.70 3.38
CA LYS A 62 -18.60 -6.67 3.99
C LYS A 62 -18.80 -6.39 5.48
N LYS A 63 -17.72 -6.13 6.22
CA LYS A 63 -17.80 -5.81 7.66
C LYS A 63 -18.57 -4.51 7.91
N ALA A 64 -18.33 -3.46 7.13
CA ALA A 64 -19.10 -2.21 7.20
C ALA A 64 -20.58 -2.42 6.84
N ALA A 65 -20.87 -3.26 5.85
CA ALA A 65 -22.25 -3.61 5.49
C ALA A 65 -22.97 -4.37 6.61
N VAL A 66 -22.29 -5.21 7.39
CA VAL A 66 -22.89 -5.89 8.55
C VAL A 66 -23.08 -4.91 9.72
N ALA A 67 -22.09 -4.05 9.99
CA ALA A 67 -22.12 -3.12 11.12
C ALA A 67 -23.21 -2.04 11.01
N HIS A 68 -23.60 -1.62 9.80
CA HIS A 68 -24.51 -0.48 9.62
C HIS A 68 -26.03 -0.81 9.58
N GLY A 69 -26.46 -2.05 9.87
CA GLY A 69 -27.89 -2.38 10.08
C GLY A 69 -28.80 -2.06 8.87
N ASP A 70 -30.08 -1.72 9.05
CA ASP A 70 -30.99 -1.31 7.96
C ASP A 70 -31.26 0.21 8.00
N ASN A 71 -30.21 1.00 8.20
CA ASN A 71 -30.32 2.46 8.32
C ASN A 71 -30.42 3.14 6.94
N PRO A 72 -31.28 4.17 6.79
CA PRO A 72 -31.31 4.97 5.56
C PRO A 72 -29.95 5.64 5.32
N GLY A 73 -29.41 5.53 4.10
CA GLY A 73 -28.09 6.05 3.71
C GLY A 73 -26.90 5.10 3.96
N LYS A 74 -27.14 3.88 4.44
CA LYS A 74 -26.12 2.84 4.67
C LYS A 74 -25.29 2.52 3.42
N THR A 75 -25.93 2.29 2.29
CA THR A 75 -25.24 1.87 1.05
C THR A 75 -24.23 2.92 0.60
N THR A 76 -24.57 4.20 0.69
CA THR A 76 -23.66 5.32 0.38
C THR A 76 -22.48 5.38 1.36
N ARG A 77 -22.73 5.29 2.67
CA ARG A 77 -21.66 5.32 3.69
C ARG A 77 -20.71 4.13 3.58
N VAL A 78 -21.25 2.93 3.35
CA VAL A 78 -20.46 1.71 3.13
C VAL A 78 -19.66 1.82 1.83
N ALA A 79 -20.27 2.29 0.73
CA ALA A 79 -19.58 2.48 -0.54
C ALA A 79 -18.42 3.48 -0.41
N VAL A 80 -18.64 4.60 0.28
CA VAL A 80 -17.59 5.60 0.51
C VAL A 80 -16.46 5.04 1.35
N ALA A 81 -16.75 4.30 2.43
CA ALA A 81 -15.72 3.66 3.24
C ALA A 81 -14.89 2.63 2.45
N VAL A 82 -15.53 1.87 1.56
CA VAL A 82 -14.84 0.92 0.66
C VAL A 82 -13.95 1.66 -0.32
N VAL A 83 -14.44 2.73 -0.94
CA VAL A 83 -13.67 3.53 -1.90
C VAL A 83 -12.49 4.21 -1.20
N ASP A 84 -12.70 4.84 -0.03
CA ASP A 84 -11.61 5.46 0.75
C ASP A 84 -10.54 4.44 1.09
N THR A 85 -10.94 3.27 1.58
CA THR A 85 -10.00 2.18 1.93
C THR A 85 -9.26 1.66 0.71
N PHE A 86 -9.95 1.44 -0.40
CA PHE A 86 -9.36 0.94 -1.63
C PHE A 86 -8.33 1.94 -2.19
N VAL A 87 -8.69 3.23 -2.25
CA VAL A 87 -7.79 4.29 -2.72
C VAL A 87 -6.59 4.41 -1.79
N TRP A 88 -6.80 4.38 -0.47
CA TRP A 88 -5.72 4.41 0.51
C TRP A 88 -4.76 3.26 0.32
N GLN A 89 -5.25 2.02 0.31
CA GLN A 89 -4.43 0.82 0.15
C GLN A 89 -3.71 0.79 -1.21
N ALA A 90 -4.39 1.18 -2.30
CA ALA A 90 -3.79 1.22 -3.62
C ALA A 90 -2.63 2.23 -3.68
N LEU A 91 -2.80 3.41 -3.09
CA LEU A 91 -1.76 4.44 -3.05
C LEU A 91 -0.62 4.07 -2.11
N ALA A 92 -0.94 3.66 -0.88
CA ALA A 92 0.02 3.39 0.19
C ALA A 92 0.84 2.13 -0.06
N SER A 93 0.27 1.10 -0.69
CA SER A 93 0.96 -0.17 -0.89
C SER A 93 1.43 -0.40 -2.32
N VAL A 94 0.68 0.01 -3.35
CA VAL A 94 0.99 -0.44 -4.73
C VAL A 94 1.60 0.68 -5.58
N ILE A 95 0.94 1.83 -5.64
CA ILE A 95 1.24 2.85 -6.65
C ILE A 95 2.50 3.65 -6.26
N ILE A 96 2.48 4.29 -5.08
CA ILE A 96 3.54 5.22 -4.68
C ILE A 96 4.85 4.48 -4.37
N PRO A 97 4.85 3.40 -3.57
CA PRO A 97 6.08 2.65 -3.30
C PRO A 97 6.64 1.98 -4.56
N GLY A 98 5.77 1.33 -5.36
CA GLY A 98 6.18 0.65 -6.59
C GLY A 98 6.84 1.60 -7.59
N PHE A 99 6.24 2.78 -7.80
CA PHE A 99 6.84 3.81 -8.64
C PHE A 99 8.19 4.31 -8.09
N THR A 100 8.27 4.51 -6.78
CA THR A 100 9.49 5.01 -6.11
C THR A 100 10.65 4.03 -6.28
N ILE A 101 10.43 2.74 -5.98
CA ILE A 101 11.47 1.71 -6.15
C ILE A 101 11.88 1.58 -7.61
N ASN A 102 10.94 1.63 -8.57
CA ASN A 102 11.27 1.63 -9.99
C ASN A 102 12.22 2.78 -10.36
N ARG A 103 11.91 4.02 -9.90
CA ARG A 103 12.74 5.20 -10.17
C ARG A 103 14.11 5.09 -9.52
N VAL A 104 14.17 4.61 -8.28
CA VAL A 104 15.45 4.38 -7.57
C VAL A 104 16.29 3.37 -8.33
N CYS A 105 15.74 2.20 -8.69
CA CYS A 105 16.48 1.18 -9.42
C CYS A 105 16.91 1.67 -10.82
N ALA A 106 16.05 2.37 -11.55
CA ALA A 106 16.40 2.95 -12.84
C ALA A 106 17.53 4.00 -12.72
N ALA A 107 17.44 4.89 -11.72
CA ALA A 107 18.45 5.90 -11.47
C ALA A 107 19.78 5.28 -11.02
N SER A 108 19.75 4.29 -10.12
CA SER A 108 20.94 3.57 -9.66
C SER A 108 21.65 2.87 -10.83
N LEU A 109 20.91 2.13 -11.66
CA LEU A 109 21.50 1.43 -12.81
C LEU A 109 22.09 2.40 -13.83
N HIS A 110 21.39 3.51 -14.11
CA HIS A 110 21.86 4.55 -15.03
C HIS A 110 23.12 5.25 -14.50
N LEU A 111 23.15 5.58 -13.21
CA LEU A 111 24.29 6.21 -12.56
C LEU A 111 25.50 5.27 -12.54
N LEU A 112 25.32 4.01 -12.11
CA LEU A 112 26.36 2.96 -12.15
C LEU A 112 26.88 2.72 -13.57
N GLY A 113 26.01 2.88 -14.58
CA GLY A 113 26.37 2.82 -15.99
C GLY A 113 27.31 3.95 -16.43
N LYS A 114 27.09 5.16 -15.91
CA LYS A 114 27.83 6.37 -16.28
C LYS A 114 29.09 6.61 -15.44
N THR A 115 29.07 6.29 -14.16
CA THR A 115 30.15 6.67 -13.22
C THR A 115 31.16 5.57 -12.97
N THR A 116 30.80 4.30 -13.21
CA THR A 116 31.63 3.15 -12.82
C THR A 116 31.92 2.26 -14.02
N LYS A 117 33.11 1.63 -14.09
CA LYS A 117 33.45 0.65 -15.15
C LYS A 117 33.04 -0.79 -14.81
N LEU A 118 32.05 -0.96 -13.91
CA LEU A 118 31.60 -2.27 -13.47
C LEU A 118 30.95 -3.07 -14.61
N PRO A 119 31.15 -4.40 -14.66
CA PRO A 119 30.47 -5.24 -15.63
C PRO A 119 28.95 -5.27 -15.37
N LEU A 120 28.16 -5.48 -16.44
CA LEU A 120 26.70 -5.39 -16.40
C LEU A 120 26.04 -6.28 -15.31
N PRO A 121 26.46 -7.53 -15.07
CA PRO A 121 25.85 -8.36 -14.03
C PRO A 121 26.01 -7.75 -12.63
N VAL A 122 27.19 -7.18 -12.33
CA VAL A 122 27.45 -6.54 -11.03
C VAL A 122 26.56 -5.32 -10.86
N ARG A 123 26.46 -4.46 -11.89
CA ARG A 123 25.57 -3.28 -11.84
C ARG A 123 24.10 -3.66 -11.57
N LYS A 124 23.61 -4.75 -12.18
CA LYS A 124 22.24 -5.24 -11.99
C LYS A 124 22.02 -5.72 -10.56
N TRP A 125 22.92 -6.54 -10.02
CA TRP A 125 22.85 -7.00 -8.63
C TRP A 125 22.96 -5.87 -7.63
N THR A 126 23.87 -4.91 -7.85
CA THR A 126 23.98 -3.71 -7.00
C THR A 126 22.70 -2.88 -7.03
N THR A 127 22.10 -2.70 -8.21
CA THR A 127 20.83 -1.98 -8.36
C THR A 127 19.70 -2.66 -7.58
N THR A 128 19.62 -4.00 -7.66
CA THR A 128 18.63 -4.77 -6.90
C THR A 128 18.86 -4.67 -5.39
N ALA A 129 20.11 -4.76 -4.93
CA ALA A 129 20.44 -4.57 -3.51
C ALA A 129 20.04 -3.18 -3.01
N ILE A 130 20.29 -2.12 -3.79
CA ILE A 130 19.86 -0.76 -3.46
C ILE A 130 18.32 -0.69 -3.38
N GLY A 131 17.62 -1.22 -4.37
CA GLY A 131 16.15 -1.28 -4.39
C GLY A 131 15.58 -1.95 -3.14
N LEU A 132 16.05 -3.15 -2.80
CA LEU A 132 15.59 -3.88 -1.62
C LEU A 132 15.91 -3.15 -0.31
N SER A 133 17.10 -2.54 -0.21
CA SER A 133 17.48 -1.77 0.97
C SER A 133 16.64 -0.50 1.15
N THR A 134 16.03 0.02 0.08
CA THR A 134 15.22 1.25 0.10
C THR A 134 13.81 1.00 0.66
N ILE A 135 13.26 -0.21 0.48
CA ILE A 135 11.91 -0.60 0.91
C ILE A 135 11.59 -0.21 2.37
N PRO A 136 12.39 -0.58 3.40
CA PRO A 136 12.05 -0.25 4.80
C PRO A 136 12.03 1.26 5.11
N PHE A 137 12.73 2.08 4.31
CA PHE A 137 12.81 3.53 4.54
C PHE A 137 11.67 4.31 3.89
N ILE A 138 11.04 3.78 2.84
CA ILE A 138 10.00 4.50 2.09
C ILE A 138 8.59 4.28 2.63
N ILE A 139 8.34 3.16 3.32
CA ILE A 139 6.98 2.77 3.73
C ILE A 139 6.37 3.80 4.69
N SER A 140 7.01 4.06 5.83
CA SER A 140 6.43 4.94 6.86
C SER A 140 6.18 6.39 6.41
N PRO A 141 7.06 7.03 5.60
CA PRO A 141 6.78 8.35 5.04
C PRO A 141 5.64 8.34 4.02
N ILE A 142 5.54 7.30 3.18
CA ILE A 142 4.48 7.18 2.17
C ILE A 142 3.13 7.02 2.85
N ASP A 143 3.01 6.13 3.84
CA ASP A 143 1.76 5.91 4.57
C ASP A 143 1.22 7.24 5.14
N ARG A 144 2.08 8.04 5.80
CA ARG A 144 1.71 9.37 6.33
C ARG A 144 1.34 10.37 5.22
N GLY A 145 2.01 10.30 4.08
CA GLY A 145 1.72 11.17 2.94
C GLY A 145 0.37 10.85 2.32
N VAL A 146 0.02 9.57 2.21
CA VAL A 146 -1.29 9.13 1.71
C VAL A 146 -2.40 9.50 2.69
N ASP A 147 -2.17 9.31 3.99
CA ASP A 147 -3.10 9.78 5.03
C ASP A 147 -3.41 11.27 4.85
N TYR A 148 -2.36 12.10 4.78
CA TYR A 148 -2.51 13.54 4.59
C TYR A 148 -3.23 13.90 3.28
N LEU A 149 -2.93 13.19 2.19
CA LEU A 149 -3.53 13.44 0.88
C LEU A 149 -5.03 13.13 0.89
N LEU A 150 -5.44 12.01 1.48
CA LEU A 150 -6.85 11.64 1.57
C LEU A 150 -7.62 12.51 2.58
N ASP A 151 -6.99 12.88 3.69
CA ASP A 151 -7.54 13.86 4.64
C ASP A 151 -7.79 15.21 3.96
N ALA A 152 -6.87 15.67 3.12
CA ALA A 152 -6.99 16.95 2.41
C ALA A 152 -7.97 16.91 1.21
N SER A 153 -8.26 15.72 0.66
CA SER A 153 -9.09 15.56 -0.54
C SER A 153 -10.43 14.87 -0.24
N ILE A 154 -10.46 13.53 -0.23
CA ILE A 154 -11.68 12.72 -0.14
C ILE A 154 -12.46 13.02 1.15
N ARG A 155 -11.76 13.07 2.29
CA ARG A 155 -12.41 13.26 3.60
C ARG A 155 -12.88 14.69 3.83
N LYS A 156 -12.22 15.66 3.20
CA LYS A 156 -12.66 17.06 3.21
C LYS A 156 -13.99 17.24 2.47
N VAL A 157 -14.15 16.61 1.30
CA VAL A 157 -15.39 16.65 0.52
C VAL A 157 -16.55 16.00 1.27
N TYR A 158 -16.31 14.87 1.96
CA TYR A 158 -17.36 14.16 2.70
C TYR A 158 -17.84 14.91 3.96
N ASN A 159 -16.92 15.53 4.71
CA ASN A 159 -17.26 16.32 5.89
C ASN A 159 -18.03 17.61 5.56
N GLU A 160 -17.93 18.13 4.34
CA GLU A 160 -18.76 19.26 3.89
C GLU A 160 -20.18 18.83 3.48
N GLU A 161 -20.36 17.62 2.94
CA GLU A 161 -21.70 17.08 2.63
C GLU A 161 -22.55 16.78 3.88
N GLU A 162 -21.95 16.32 4.99
CA GLU A 162 -22.68 16.15 6.26
C GLU A 162 -23.00 17.46 6.98
N LYS A 163 -22.25 18.55 6.75
CA LYS A 163 -22.56 19.87 7.34
C LYS A 163 -23.67 20.63 6.60
N HIS A 164 -23.97 20.25 5.37
CA HIS A 164 -25.00 20.88 4.53
C HIS A 164 -26.33 20.11 4.47
N LYS A 165 -26.47 19.04 5.26
CA LYS A 165 -27.73 18.32 5.50
C LYS A 165 -28.25 18.59 6.90
#